data_AF-A0A9D1SAV2-F1
#
_entry.id   AF-A0A9D1SAV2-F1
#
_cell.length_a   1.000
_cell.length_b   1.000
_cell.length_c   1.000
_cell.angle_alpha   90.00
_cell.angle_beta   90.00
_cell.angle_gamma   90.00
#
_symmetry.space_group_name_H-M   'P 1'
#
loop_
_entity.id
_entity.type
_entity.pdbx_description
1 polymer ?
#
loop_
_entity_poly.entity_id
_entity_poly.type
_entity_poly.pdbx_seq_one_letter_code
_entity_poly.pdbx_strand_id
1 'polypeptide(L)'
;MFLRKTLDWGHHLVKVTYDYMLELAARKNAMLFLFIVAFVESSFFPIPPDIMLIPMVLATPAKAYRIAGLATVASVLGGYFGYLIGVFGYDLIAKPILTFYGYMSQFDVFKGYYHEWGAWIVFGAGLTPFPYKVVTIASGVVHLDLLVFTVASVLARGGRFFLVAWLLKKYGEPMKEFIDKNLGVLSVLFVLLLVGGFAAIKFF
;
A
#
# COMPACT_ATOMS: atom_id res chain seq x y z
N MET A 1 -34.99 17.24 7.89
CA MET A 1 -34.61 16.99 9.31
C MET A 1 -33.85 15.67 9.49
N PHE A 2 -34.31 14.56 8.89
CA PHE A 2 -33.66 13.24 8.96
C PHE A 2 -32.25 13.20 8.34
N LEU A 3 -32.08 13.79 7.14
CA LEU A 3 -30.80 13.92 6.43
C LEU A 3 -29.72 14.71 7.19
N ARG A 4 -30.12 15.70 8.01
CA ARG A 4 -29.16 16.51 8.80
C ARG A 4 -28.64 15.72 9.99
N LYS A 5 -29.52 14.93 10.62
CA LYS A 5 -29.20 14.06 11.75
C LYS A 5 -28.31 12.89 11.34
N THR A 6 -28.52 12.29 10.17
CA THR A 6 -27.63 11.23 9.65
C THR A 6 -26.27 11.78 9.22
N LEU A 7 -26.23 13.01 8.67
CA LEU A 7 -24.97 13.69 8.35
C LEU A 7 -24.15 13.98 9.63
N ASP A 8 -24.80 14.49 10.69
CA ASP A 8 -24.13 14.79 11.97
C ASP A 8 -23.53 13.54 12.64
N TRP A 9 -24.21 12.39 12.55
CA TRP A 9 -23.68 11.10 13.03
C TRP A 9 -22.46 10.64 12.22
N GLY A 10 -22.52 10.77 10.88
CA GLY A 10 -21.39 10.46 10.01
C GLY A 10 -20.17 11.35 10.30
N HIS A 11 -20.39 12.65 10.46
CA HIS A 11 -19.35 13.60 10.86
C HIS A 11 -18.70 13.22 12.19
N HIS A 12 -19.49 12.87 13.20
CA HIS A 12 -18.97 12.47 14.50
C HIS A 12 -18.14 11.18 14.41
N LEU A 13 -18.60 10.18 13.65
CA LEU A 13 -17.89 8.91 13.48
C LEU A 13 -16.56 9.08 12.74
N VAL A 14 -16.53 9.89 11.67
CA VAL A 14 -15.29 10.17 10.92
C VAL A 14 -14.32 11.00 11.76
N LYS A 15 -14.82 11.95 12.56
CA LYS A 15 -13.96 12.74 13.44
C LYS A 15 -13.37 11.89 14.56
N VAL A 16 -14.16 10.99 15.17
CA VAL A 16 -13.67 10.06 16.20
C VAL A 16 -12.62 9.10 15.63
N THR A 17 -12.82 8.55 14.43
CA THR A 17 -11.80 7.68 13.80
C THR A 17 -10.56 8.47 13.42
N TYR A 18 -10.69 9.70 12.92
CA TYR A 18 -9.57 10.58 12.64
C TYR A 18 -8.76 10.94 13.90
N ASP A 19 -9.44 11.36 14.97
CA ASP A 19 -8.81 11.70 16.25
C ASP A 19 -8.14 10.47 16.88
N TYR A 20 -8.78 9.29 16.80
CA TYR A 20 -8.20 8.03 17.24
C TYR A 20 -6.94 7.66 16.45
N MET A 21 -6.93 7.90 15.14
CA MET A 21 -5.75 7.65 14.29
C MET A 21 -4.61 8.62 14.60
N LEU A 22 -4.92 9.88 14.91
CA LEU A 22 -3.94 10.85 15.40
C LEU A 22 -3.39 10.46 16.78
N GLU A 23 -4.24 9.96 17.67
CA GLU A 23 -3.81 9.47 18.99
C GLU A 23 -2.92 8.23 18.86
N LEU A 24 -3.30 7.27 18.00
CA LEU A 24 -2.51 6.08 17.70
C LEU A 24 -1.14 6.44 17.11
N ALA A 25 -1.10 7.46 16.25
CA ALA A 25 0.13 8.03 15.70
C ALA A 25 1.00 8.75 16.74
N ALA A 26 0.40 9.28 17.82
CA ALA A 26 1.11 9.93 18.92
C ALA A 26 1.68 8.95 19.97
N ARG A 27 1.29 7.67 19.93
CA ARG A 27 1.80 6.66 20.88
C ARG A 27 3.28 6.38 20.66
N LYS A 28 4.01 6.10 21.75
CA LYS A 28 5.44 5.72 21.73
C LYS A 28 5.75 4.55 20.76
N ASN A 29 4.77 3.65 20.56
CA ASN A 29 4.91 2.46 19.73
C ASN A 29 4.45 2.66 18.26
N ALA A 30 4.07 3.87 17.85
CA ALA A 30 3.55 4.14 16.51
C ALA A 30 4.54 3.74 15.39
N MET A 31 5.85 3.97 15.61
CA MET A 31 6.91 3.54 14.68
C MET A 31 7.00 2.02 14.55
N LEU A 32 6.84 1.28 15.65
CA LEU A 32 6.85 -0.18 15.62
C LEU A 32 5.62 -0.72 14.88
N PHE A 33 4.44 -0.14 15.14
CA PHE A 33 3.23 -0.57 14.47
C PHE A 33 3.29 -0.27 12.95
N LEU A 34 3.85 0.88 12.55
CA LEU A 34 4.12 1.19 11.14
C LEU A 34 5.06 0.16 10.51
N PHE A 35 6.11 -0.24 11.22
CA PHE A 35 7.04 -1.26 10.75
C PHE A 35 6.32 -2.59 10.51
N ILE A 36 5.54 -3.07 11.49
CA ILE A 36 4.81 -4.35 11.38
C ILE A 36 3.82 -4.30 10.21
N VAL A 37 3.03 -3.22 10.10
CA VAL A 37 2.03 -3.10 9.03
C VAL A 37 2.71 -3.05 7.65
N ALA A 38 3.75 -2.25 7.48
CA ALA A 38 4.48 -2.15 6.21
C ALA A 38 5.17 -3.46 5.82
N PHE A 39 5.72 -4.19 6.80
CA PHE A 39 6.30 -5.52 6.58
C PHE A 39 5.23 -6.52 6.13
N VAL A 40 4.14 -6.62 6.90
CA VAL A 40 3.05 -7.57 6.66
C VAL A 40 2.35 -7.30 5.32
N GLU A 41 2.20 -6.03 4.95
CA GLU A 41 1.62 -5.61 3.67
C GLU A 41 2.37 -6.14 2.47
N SER A 42 3.69 -5.97 2.51
CA SER A 42 4.60 -6.33 1.42
C SER A 42 4.90 -7.83 1.38
N SER A 43 4.62 -8.52 2.48
CA SER A 43 4.78 -9.95 2.64
C SER A 43 3.59 -10.74 2.10
N PHE A 44 2.40 -10.58 2.70
CA PHE A 44 1.25 -11.43 2.35
C PHE A 44 -0.12 -10.78 2.62
N PHE A 45 -0.30 -9.89 3.61
CA PHE A 45 -1.65 -9.48 4.05
C PHE A 45 -2.04 -8.06 3.58
N PRO A 46 -3.26 -7.78 3.08
CA PRO A 46 -3.58 -6.51 2.40
C PRO A 46 -3.98 -5.38 3.36
N ILE A 47 -3.04 -4.87 4.16
CA ILE A 47 -3.26 -3.66 4.98
C ILE A 47 -2.32 -2.56 4.48
N PRO A 48 -2.81 -1.48 3.84
CA PRO A 48 -1.93 -0.43 3.33
C PRO A 48 -1.22 0.33 4.46
N PRO A 49 0.12 0.47 4.42
CA PRO A 49 0.88 1.18 5.45
C PRO A 49 0.58 2.69 5.48
N ASP A 50 0.01 3.22 4.40
CA ASP A 50 -0.44 4.61 4.29
C ASP A 50 -1.45 4.99 5.39
N ILE A 51 -2.26 4.03 5.84
CA ILE A 51 -3.20 4.19 6.98
C ILE A 51 -2.49 4.73 8.22
N MET A 52 -1.24 4.33 8.42
CA MET A 52 -0.41 4.80 9.52
C MET A 52 0.52 5.94 9.14
N LEU A 53 1.14 5.86 7.96
CA LEU A 53 2.12 6.84 7.53
C LEU A 53 1.50 8.25 7.46
N ILE A 54 0.29 8.38 6.93
CA ILE A 54 -0.40 9.67 6.76
C ILE A 54 -0.60 10.39 8.10
N PRO A 55 -1.31 9.83 9.12
CA PRO A 55 -1.52 10.51 10.39
C PRO A 55 -0.23 10.77 11.16
N MET A 56 0.78 9.88 11.07
CA MET A 56 2.08 10.09 11.71
C MET A 56 2.85 11.26 11.11
N VAL A 57 2.83 11.40 9.77
CA VAL A 57 3.48 12.53 9.10
C VAL A 57 2.74 13.83 9.41
N LEU A 58 1.41 13.83 9.41
CA LEU A 58 0.61 15.01 9.77
C LEU A 58 0.80 15.42 11.23
N ALA A 59 0.93 14.47 12.16
CA ALA A 59 1.14 14.74 13.58
C ALA A 59 2.57 15.23 13.88
N THR A 60 3.58 14.81 13.11
CA THR A 60 4.96 15.29 13.28
C THR A 60 5.68 15.47 11.94
N PRO A 61 5.39 16.57 11.19
CA PRO A 61 5.96 16.82 9.87
C PRO A 61 7.49 16.88 9.86
N ALA A 62 8.10 17.29 10.98
CA ALA A 62 9.55 17.31 11.15
C ALA A 62 10.19 15.91 10.98
N LYS A 63 9.46 14.84 11.32
CA LYS A 63 9.93 13.44 11.24
C LYS A 63 9.50 12.73 9.96
N ALA A 64 8.86 13.42 9.00
CA ALA A 64 8.24 12.80 7.82
C ALA A 64 9.16 11.83 7.06
N TYR A 65 10.40 12.24 6.78
CA TYR A 65 11.37 11.41 6.06
C TYR A 65 11.88 10.22 6.88
N ARG A 66 11.91 10.32 8.21
CA ARG A 66 12.25 9.18 9.08
C ARG A 66 11.13 8.15 9.07
N ILE A 67 9.87 8.61 9.09
CA ILE A 67 8.68 7.75 9.00
C ILE A 67 8.67 7.02 7.64
N ALA A 68 8.87 7.74 6.53
CA ALA A 68 8.95 7.16 5.20
C ALA A 68 10.13 6.19 5.05
N GLY A 69 11.31 6.54 5.60
CA GLY A 69 12.48 5.66 5.61
C GLY A 69 12.21 4.35 6.35
N LEU A 70 11.62 4.42 7.54
CA LEU A 70 11.25 3.23 8.31
C LEU A 70 10.24 2.35 7.56
N ALA A 71 9.20 2.95 6.97
CA ALA A 71 8.22 2.22 6.17
C ALA A 71 8.87 1.56 4.95
N THR A 72 9.85 2.22 4.31
CA THR A 72 10.60 1.67 3.18
C THR A 72 11.41 0.46 3.60
N VAL A 73 12.19 0.56 4.69
CA VAL A 73 12.98 -0.57 5.21
C VAL A 73 12.08 -1.74 5.58
N ALA A 74 11.01 -1.48 6.33
CA ALA A 74 10.05 -2.51 6.72
C ALA A 74 9.41 -3.20 5.50
N SER A 75 9.04 -2.42 4.49
CA SER A 75 8.42 -2.91 3.26
C SER A 75 9.38 -3.73 2.40
N VAL A 76 10.65 -3.35 2.30
CA VAL A 76 11.67 -4.12 1.58
C VAL A 76 11.95 -5.45 2.30
N LEU A 77 12.06 -5.43 3.63
CA LEU A 77 12.19 -6.65 4.44
C LEU A 77 10.98 -7.57 4.26
N GLY A 78 9.77 -7.02 4.26
CA GLY A 78 8.55 -7.77 3.95
C GLY A 78 8.55 -8.30 2.52
N GLY A 79 9.10 -7.54 1.57
CA GLY A 79 9.28 -7.97 0.20
C GLY A 79 10.22 -9.16 0.07
N TYR A 80 11.32 -9.20 0.82
CA TYR A 80 12.17 -10.39 0.90
C TYR A 80 11.44 -11.59 1.49
N PHE A 81 10.60 -11.39 2.50
CA PHE A 81 9.79 -12.47 3.04
C PHE A 81 8.80 -13.01 2.00
N GLY A 82 8.13 -12.12 1.24
CA GLY A 82 7.30 -12.51 0.09
C GLY A 82 8.09 -13.24 -1.00
N TYR A 83 9.30 -12.78 -1.30
CA TYR A 83 10.22 -13.45 -2.24
C TYR A 83 10.54 -14.88 -1.77
N LEU A 84 10.84 -15.07 -0.48
CA LEU A 84 11.09 -16.40 0.09
C LEU A 84 9.84 -17.29 0.01
N ILE A 85 8.65 -16.75 0.26
CA ILE A 85 7.38 -17.48 0.04
C ILE A 85 7.29 -17.95 -1.42
N GLY A 86 7.67 -17.10 -2.38
CA GLY A 86 7.70 -17.47 -3.79
C GLY A 86 8.67 -18.61 -4.10
N VAL A 87 9.90 -18.52 -3.60
CA VAL A 87 10.96 -19.52 -3.80
C VAL A 87 10.53 -20.89 -3.26
N PHE A 88 10.07 -20.95 -2.00
CA PHE A 88 9.72 -22.22 -1.37
C PHE A 88 8.32 -22.71 -1.74
N GLY A 89 7.42 -21.80 -2.12
CA GLY A 89 6.03 -22.10 -2.48
C GLY A 89 5.85 -22.55 -3.93
N TYR A 90 6.87 -22.40 -4.80
CA TYR A 90 6.71 -22.75 -6.21
C TYR A 90 6.37 -24.22 -6.42
N ASP A 91 7.23 -25.13 -5.95
CA ASP A 91 7.04 -26.57 -6.17
C ASP A 91 5.83 -27.14 -5.41
N LEU A 92 5.54 -26.59 -4.23
CA LEU A 92 4.45 -27.08 -3.36
C LEU A 92 3.07 -26.57 -3.76
N ILE A 93 2.97 -25.33 -4.24
CA ILE A 93 1.68 -24.64 -4.46
C ILE A 93 1.53 -24.24 -5.93
N ALA A 94 2.46 -23.44 -6.45
CA ALA A 94 2.27 -22.83 -7.77
C ALA A 94 2.32 -23.85 -8.91
N LYS A 95 3.28 -24.78 -8.91
CA LYS A 95 3.46 -25.77 -9.98
C LYS A 95 2.29 -26.76 -10.09
N PRO A 96 1.74 -27.33 -9.00
CA PRO A 96 0.52 -28.14 -9.08
C PRO A 96 -0.68 -27.36 -9.63
N ILE A 97 -0.87 -26.12 -9.19
CA ILE A 97 -1.97 -25.26 -9.66
C ILE A 97 -1.81 -24.96 -11.15
N LEU A 98 -0.63 -24.50 -11.58
CA LEU A 98 -0.36 -24.18 -12.98
C LEU A 98 -0.51 -25.41 -13.88
N THR A 99 -0.10 -26.60 -13.41
CA THR A 99 -0.27 -27.85 -14.15
C THR A 99 -1.73 -28.24 -14.24
N PHE A 100 -2.50 -28.12 -13.15
CA PHE A 100 -3.93 -28.42 -13.11
C PHE A 100 -4.73 -27.58 -14.10
N TYR A 101 -4.41 -26.28 -14.22
CA TYR A 101 -5.03 -25.38 -15.19
C TYR A 101 -4.41 -25.43 -16.60
N GLY A 102 -3.34 -26.21 -16.81
CA GLY A 102 -2.65 -26.28 -18.09
C GLY A 102 -1.88 -25.00 -18.47
N TYR A 103 -1.54 -24.16 -17.50
CA TYR A 103 -0.89 -22.85 -17.70
C TYR A 103 0.64 -22.86 -17.66
N MET A 104 1.26 -24.04 -17.72
CA MET A 104 2.72 -24.17 -17.65
C MET A 104 3.44 -23.45 -18.80
N SER A 105 2.91 -23.52 -20.03
CA SER A 105 3.54 -22.85 -21.19
C SER A 105 3.40 -21.33 -21.13
N GLN A 106 2.24 -20.80 -20.70
CA GLN A 106 2.04 -19.38 -20.46
C GLN A 106 2.95 -18.87 -19.33
N PHE A 107 3.16 -19.70 -18.30
CA PHE A 107 4.07 -19.38 -17.21
C PHE A 107 5.53 -19.32 -17.66
N ASP A 108 5.96 -20.15 -18.62
CA ASP A 108 7.30 -20.06 -19.21
C ASP A 108 7.50 -18.77 -20.00
N VAL A 109 6.50 -18.34 -20.76
CA VAL A 109 6.52 -17.02 -21.44
C VAL A 109 6.59 -15.88 -20.41
N PHE A 110 5.79 -15.97 -19.34
CA PHE A 110 5.81 -15.01 -18.23
C PHE A 110 7.19 -14.93 -17.56
N LYS A 111 7.85 -16.07 -17.32
CA LYS A 111 9.24 -16.12 -16.82
C LYS A 111 10.19 -15.40 -17.77
N GLY A 112 10.07 -15.61 -19.08
CA GLY A 112 10.85 -14.89 -20.09
C GLY A 112 10.73 -13.37 -19.97
N TYR A 113 9.49 -12.85 -19.88
CA TYR A 113 9.27 -11.43 -19.65
C TYR A 113 9.85 -10.94 -18.32
N TYR A 114 9.77 -11.73 -17.25
CA TYR A 114 10.34 -11.38 -15.96
C TYR A 114 11.86 -11.34 -15.97
N HIS A 115 12.52 -12.19 -16.75
CA HIS A 115 13.98 -12.16 -16.91
C HIS A 115 14.45 -10.89 -17.61
N GLU A 116 13.71 -10.41 -18.61
CA GLU A 116 14.08 -9.22 -19.38
C GLU A 116 13.64 -7.91 -18.70
N TRP A 117 12.43 -7.88 -18.14
CA TRP A 117 11.77 -6.68 -17.61
C TRP A 117 11.58 -6.69 -16.10
N GLY A 118 12.12 -7.66 -15.36
CA GLY A 118 11.85 -7.87 -13.93
C GLY A 118 12.01 -6.62 -13.06
N ALA A 119 13.05 -5.81 -13.31
CA ALA A 119 13.26 -4.54 -12.62
C ALA A 119 12.07 -3.57 -12.82
N TRP A 120 11.59 -3.43 -14.05
CA TRP A 120 10.48 -2.55 -14.42
C TRP A 120 9.14 -3.08 -13.92
N ILE A 121 8.95 -4.39 -13.91
CA ILE A 121 7.75 -5.03 -13.36
C ILE A 121 7.66 -4.75 -11.86
N VAL A 122 8.74 -4.98 -11.11
CA VAL A 122 8.82 -4.66 -9.67
C VAL A 122 8.61 -3.18 -9.41
N PHE A 123 9.28 -2.33 -10.20
CA PHE A 123 9.20 -0.89 -10.03
C PHE A 123 7.79 -0.35 -10.31
N GLY A 124 7.21 -0.73 -11.45
CA GLY A 124 5.86 -0.33 -11.87
C GLY A 124 4.79 -0.83 -10.90
N ALA A 125 4.89 -2.09 -10.45
CA ALA A 125 3.95 -2.65 -9.47
C ALA A 125 4.05 -1.98 -8.10
N GLY A 126 5.24 -1.57 -7.67
CA GLY A 126 5.42 -0.87 -6.39
C GLY A 126 4.88 0.56 -6.38
N LEU A 127 4.82 1.22 -7.55
CA LEU A 127 4.32 2.59 -7.71
C LEU A 127 2.82 2.68 -8.02
N THR A 128 2.27 1.69 -8.73
CA THR A 128 0.86 1.66 -9.13
C THR A 128 -0.04 1.15 -7.98
N PRO A 129 -1.38 1.29 -8.07
CA PRO A 129 -2.30 0.64 -7.13
C PRO A 129 -2.31 -0.90 -7.26
N PHE A 130 -1.39 -1.48 -8.03
CA PHE A 130 -1.23 -2.92 -8.15
C PHE A 130 -0.73 -3.53 -6.82
N PRO A 131 -1.21 -4.71 -6.40
CA PRO A 131 -0.78 -5.32 -5.14
C PRO A 131 0.69 -5.72 -5.19
N TYR A 132 1.55 -4.94 -4.53
CA TYR A 132 3.00 -5.16 -4.50
C TYR A 132 3.40 -6.58 -4.07
N LYS A 133 2.71 -7.17 -3.08
CA LYS A 133 2.93 -8.55 -2.61
C LYS A 133 2.87 -9.62 -3.70
N VAL A 134 2.04 -9.42 -4.72
CA VAL A 134 1.88 -10.39 -5.81
C VAL A 134 3.17 -10.43 -6.61
N VAL A 135 3.76 -9.26 -6.83
CA VAL A 135 5.04 -9.11 -7.51
C VAL A 135 6.21 -9.58 -6.65
N THR A 136 6.18 -9.38 -5.32
CA THR A 136 7.25 -9.91 -4.46
C THR A 136 7.26 -11.44 -4.44
N ILE A 137 6.09 -12.07 -4.32
CA ILE A 137 5.97 -13.52 -4.42
C ILE A 137 6.36 -13.99 -5.82
N ALA A 138 5.81 -13.41 -6.88
CA ALA A 138 6.13 -13.79 -8.26
C ALA A 138 7.64 -13.66 -8.56
N SER A 139 8.29 -12.60 -8.08
CA SER A 139 9.75 -12.42 -8.22
C SER A 139 10.53 -13.55 -7.57
N GLY A 140 10.05 -14.06 -6.43
CA GLY A 140 10.61 -15.24 -5.78
C GLY A 140 10.39 -16.52 -6.58
N VAL A 141 9.19 -16.70 -7.13
CA VAL A 141 8.84 -17.87 -7.95
C VAL A 141 9.75 -17.97 -9.19
N VAL A 142 10.04 -16.85 -9.84
CA VAL A 142 10.86 -16.80 -11.05
C VAL A 142 12.36 -16.63 -10.76
N HIS A 143 12.77 -16.63 -9.49
CA HIS A 143 14.14 -16.40 -9.06
C HIS A 143 14.79 -15.13 -9.66
N LEU A 144 14.06 -14.01 -9.63
CA LEU A 144 14.60 -12.73 -10.06
C LEU A 144 15.85 -12.38 -9.23
N ASP A 145 16.89 -11.87 -9.88
CA ASP A 145 18.13 -11.46 -9.19
C ASP A 145 17.80 -10.58 -7.96
N LEU A 146 18.34 -10.97 -6.80
CA LEU A 146 18.01 -10.32 -5.53
C LEU A 146 18.45 -8.86 -5.52
N LEU A 147 19.55 -8.51 -6.19
CA LEU A 147 20.03 -7.13 -6.25
C LEU A 147 19.10 -6.28 -7.12
N VAL A 148 18.70 -6.78 -8.29
CA VAL A 148 17.70 -6.15 -9.16
C VAL A 148 16.37 -5.95 -8.42
N PHE A 149 15.88 -7.00 -7.76
CA PHE A 149 14.66 -6.93 -6.94
C PHE A 149 14.80 -5.87 -5.85
N THR A 150 15.91 -5.86 -5.11
CA THR A 150 16.15 -4.92 -4.01
C THR A 150 16.13 -3.48 -4.50
N VAL A 151 16.90 -3.17 -5.54
CA VAL A 151 17.01 -1.81 -6.08
C VAL A 151 15.66 -1.33 -6.60
N ALA A 152 14.96 -2.14 -7.39
CA ALA A 152 13.64 -1.80 -7.90
C ALA A 152 12.62 -1.60 -6.77
N SER A 153 12.64 -2.46 -5.76
CA SER A 153 11.76 -2.41 -4.58
C SER A 153 11.99 -1.15 -3.76
N VAL A 154 13.27 -0.84 -3.45
CA VAL A 154 13.65 0.37 -2.70
C VAL A 154 13.22 1.61 -3.46
N LEU A 155 13.47 1.68 -4.77
CA LEU A 155 13.10 2.84 -5.58
C LEU A 155 11.59 3.02 -5.68
N ALA A 156 10.82 1.95 -5.86
CA ALA A 156 9.37 2.05 -5.98
C ALA A 156 8.70 2.36 -4.63
N ARG A 157 8.97 1.54 -3.61
CA ARG A 157 8.35 1.67 -2.28
C ARG A 157 8.85 2.92 -1.57
N GLY A 158 10.16 3.16 -1.63
CA GLY A 158 10.76 4.40 -1.16
C GLY A 158 10.20 5.60 -1.90
N GLY A 159 10.21 5.59 -3.23
CA GLY A 159 9.66 6.66 -4.05
C GLY A 159 8.23 7.03 -3.64
N ARG A 160 7.32 6.05 -3.53
CA ARG A 160 5.94 6.26 -3.07
C ARG A 160 5.86 6.84 -1.66
N PHE A 161 6.51 6.21 -0.68
CA PHE A 161 6.40 6.67 0.72
C PHE A 161 7.02 8.03 0.95
N PHE A 162 8.15 8.31 0.31
CA PHE A 162 8.80 9.62 0.38
C PHE A 162 8.00 10.68 -0.36
N LEU A 163 7.37 10.36 -1.50
CA LEU A 163 6.48 11.28 -2.21
C LEU A 163 5.29 11.66 -1.32
N VAL A 164 4.61 10.68 -0.73
CA VAL A 164 3.47 10.92 0.18
C VAL A 164 3.94 11.73 1.40
N ALA A 165 5.03 11.35 2.04
CA ALA A 165 5.56 12.06 3.20
C ALA A 165 6.00 13.49 2.86
N TRP A 166 6.57 13.73 1.67
CA TRP A 166 6.94 15.06 1.19
C TRP A 166 5.70 15.93 0.94
N LEU A 167 4.69 15.40 0.25
CA LEU A 167 3.43 16.09 0.00
C LEU A 167 2.75 16.49 1.31
N LEU A 168 2.65 15.57 2.27
CA LEU A 168 2.06 15.83 3.57
C LEU A 168 2.92 16.78 4.42
N LYS A 169 4.25 16.71 4.34
CA LYS A 169 5.11 17.66 5.05
C LYS A 169 4.96 19.08 4.52
N LYS A 170 4.83 19.24 3.20
CA LYS A 170 4.76 20.55 2.54
C LYS A 170 3.37 21.16 2.55
N TYR A 171 2.33 20.35 2.38
CA TYR A 171 0.94 20.79 2.22
C TYR A 171 0.01 20.30 3.33
N GLY A 172 0.51 19.60 4.35
CA GLY A 172 -0.30 18.95 5.39
C GLY A 172 -1.09 19.89 6.28
N GLU A 173 -0.56 21.05 6.67
CA GLU A 173 -1.30 22.05 7.44
C GLU A 173 -2.51 22.61 6.66
N PRO A 174 -2.34 23.11 5.42
CA PRO A 174 -3.48 23.49 4.58
C PRO A 174 -4.46 22.34 4.31
N MET A 175 -3.96 21.12 4.09
CA MET A 175 -4.81 19.94 3.87
C MET A 175 -5.62 19.60 5.11
N LYS A 176 -5.00 19.67 6.29
CA LYS A 176 -5.67 19.39 7.56
C LYS A 176 -6.79 20.38 7.80
N GLU A 177 -6.53 21.67 7.61
CA GLU A 177 -7.59 22.70 7.71
C GLU A 177 -8.69 22.51 6.66
N PHE A 178 -8.34 22.14 5.43
CA PHE A 178 -9.30 21.87 4.37
C PHE A 178 -10.16 20.64 4.69
N ILE A 179 -9.55 19.55 5.15
CA ILE A 179 -10.25 18.32 5.55
C ILE A 179 -11.15 18.62 6.75
N ASP A 180 -10.64 19.21 7.82
CA ASP A 180 -11.41 19.53 9.02
C ASP A 180 -12.64 20.40 8.71
N LYS A 181 -12.52 21.36 7.77
CA LYS A 181 -13.64 22.20 7.31
C LYS A 181 -14.63 21.48 6.38
N ASN A 182 -14.18 20.53 5.55
CA ASN A 182 -14.98 19.92 4.48
C ASN A 182 -15.28 18.43 4.68
N LEU A 183 -14.97 17.85 5.85
CA LEU A 183 -15.07 16.43 6.18
C LEU A 183 -16.41 15.79 5.74
N GLY A 184 -17.53 16.49 5.93
CA GLY A 184 -18.86 16.00 5.55
C GLY A 184 -19.06 15.92 4.05
N VAL A 185 -18.71 17.00 3.35
CA VAL A 185 -18.82 17.08 1.89
C VAL A 185 -17.89 16.06 1.24
N LEU A 186 -16.66 15.93 1.73
CA LEU A 186 -15.69 14.94 1.27
C LEU A 186 -16.18 13.51 1.48
N SER A 187 -16.80 13.22 2.64
CA SER A 187 -17.35 11.89 2.94
C SER A 187 -18.50 11.53 1.99
N VAL A 188 -19.41 12.46 1.73
CA VAL A 188 -20.53 12.25 0.79
C VAL A 188 -20.01 12.09 -0.64
N LEU A 189 -19.06 12.93 -1.07
CA LEU A 189 -18.44 12.85 -2.39
C LEU A 189 -17.73 11.51 -2.59
N PHE A 190 -17.00 11.03 -1.58
CA PHE A 190 -16.32 9.73 -1.62
C PHE A 190 -17.31 8.59 -1.82
N VAL A 191 -18.41 8.56 -1.05
CA VAL A 191 -19.46 7.53 -1.21
C VAL A 191 -20.11 7.59 -2.59
N LEU A 192 -20.39 8.79 -3.10
CA LEU A 192 -20.93 8.97 -4.46
C LEU A 192 -19.97 8.51 -5.54
N LEU A 193 -18.68 8.81 -5.42
CA LEU A 193 -17.64 8.31 -6.34
C LEU A 193 -17.48 6.80 -6.26
N LEU A 194 -17.58 6.21 -5.07
CA LEU A 194 -17.44 4.78 -4.87
C LEU A 194 -18.62 4.03 -5.50
N VAL A 195 -19.85 4.46 -5.20
CA VAL A 195 -21.07 3.88 -5.80
C VAL A 195 -21.11 4.16 -7.31
N GLY A 196 -20.77 5.37 -7.73
CA GLY A 196 -20.72 5.77 -9.14
C GLY A 196 -19.65 5.02 -9.94
N GLY A 197 -18.48 4.79 -9.36
CA GLY A 197 -17.40 4.01 -9.98
C GLY A 197 -17.77 2.54 -10.15
N PHE A 198 -18.38 1.92 -9.13
CA PHE A 198 -18.90 0.55 -9.25
C PHE A 198 -20.05 0.44 -10.25
N ALA A 199 -20.93 1.44 -10.31
CA ALA A 199 -21.98 1.48 -11.31
C ALA A 199 -21.40 1.63 -12.73
N ALA A 200 -20.44 2.53 -12.94
CA ALA A 200 -19.79 2.73 -14.24
C ALA A 200 -19.13 1.45 -14.75
N ILE A 201 -18.37 0.72 -13.92
CA ILE A 201 -17.74 -0.56 -14.31
C ILE A 201 -18.77 -1.67 -14.56
N LYS A 202 -19.97 -1.59 -13.98
CA LYS A 202 -21.04 -2.57 -14.22
C LYS A 202 -21.83 -2.30 -15.50
N PHE A 203 -21.90 -1.04 -15.92
CA PHE A 203 -22.65 -0.59 -17.10
C PHE A 203 -21.79 -0.36 -18.35
N PHE A 204 -20.47 -0.53 -18.24
CA PHE A 204 -19.49 -0.50 -19.34
C PHE A 204 -18.77 -1.85 -19.42
#